data_AF-A0A7X7G9I2-F1
#
_entry.id   AF-A0A7X7G9I2-F1
#
_cell.length_a   1.000
_cell.length_b   1.000
_cell.length_c   1.000
_cell.angle_alpha   90.00
_cell.angle_beta   90.00
_cell.angle_gamma   90.00
#
_symmetry.space_group_name_H-M   'P 1'
#
loop_
_entity.id
_entity.type
_entity.pdbx_description
1 polymer ?
#
loop_
_entity_poly.entity_id
_entity_poly.type
_entity_poly.pdbx_seq_one_letter_code
_entity_poly.pdbx_strand_id
1 'polypeptide(L)'
;MPGPAQLGTLLRAVGLWRRLPPPWRAGQVVAADPPGSPPWRRALAATGSAEAADALAAAWPGLDDDARAAVLDPARRLGPHGRQVTQRTCGPAVLTMLAAVGDPVLALWLATGRLLPGPRAPELAGAPAGALRSLAGRPPSARFAVLHEVVHRRATRRAVAGAVPWPRQYGTPPWAVAASARFLGVRYTHAVVDDTVPARLDEVLARVGAALDAGIPVPLFTGGDSGRGWQAAVPRHVVLAVGRSGDGLQVWEPSRGAVVRIGRAALAGGAPHAAFGGWSHLAWAVLPG
;
A
#
# COMPACT_ATOMS: atom_id res chain seq x y z
N MET A 1 -38.33 4.41 -3.26
CA MET A 1 -37.12 5.26 -3.35
C MET A 1 -35.92 4.33 -3.45
N PRO A 2 -35.10 4.38 -4.51
CA PRO A 2 -33.86 3.60 -4.52
C PRO A 2 -32.98 4.05 -3.34
N GLY A 3 -32.39 3.09 -2.63
CA GLY A 3 -31.49 3.36 -1.51
C GLY A 3 -30.20 4.07 -1.94
N PRO A 4 -29.34 4.50 -0.98
CA PRO A 4 -28.06 5.11 -1.29
C PRO A 4 -27.21 4.16 -2.16
N ALA A 5 -26.60 4.70 -3.22
CA ALA A 5 -25.86 3.97 -4.23
C ALA A 5 -24.37 4.26 -4.17
N GLN A 6 -23.55 3.25 -4.42
CA GLN A 6 -22.10 3.39 -4.53
C GLN A 6 -21.67 3.63 -5.98
N LEU A 7 -20.46 4.17 -6.18
CA LEU A 7 -19.90 4.27 -7.52
C LEU A 7 -19.79 2.89 -8.20
N GLY A 8 -19.47 1.83 -7.46
CA GLY A 8 -19.43 0.46 -8.01
C GLY A 8 -20.78 -0.01 -8.55
N THR A 9 -21.87 0.34 -7.88
CA THR A 9 -23.24 0.06 -8.30
C THR A 9 -23.56 0.73 -9.64
N LEU A 10 -23.13 1.98 -9.82
CA LEU A 10 -23.32 2.73 -11.06
C LEU A 10 -22.44 2.20 -12.20
N LEU A 11 -21.15 1.95 -11.94
CA LEU A 11 -20.22 1.43 -12.94
C LEU A 11 -20.66 0.04 -13.45
N ARG A 12 -21.26 -0.77 -12.58
CA ARG A 12 -21.94 -2.01 -12.96
C ARG A 12 -23.11 -1.76 -13.90
N ALA A 13 -24.00 -0.83 -13.55
CA ALA A 13 -25.21 -0.55 -14.32
C ALA A 13 -24.91 -0.10 -15.76
N VAL A 14 -23.76 0.55 -15.99
CA VAL A 14 -23.33 1.03 -17.32
C VAL A 14 -22.34 0.10 -18.04
N GLY A 15 -22.10 -1.12 -17.53
CA GLY A 15 -21.27 -2.12 -18.23
C GLY A 15 -19.78 -1.80 -18.33
N LEU A 16 -19.29 -0.75 -17.64
CA LEU A 16 -17.87 -0.35 -17.60
C LEU A 16 -17.05 -1.19 -16.60
N TRP A 17 -17.65 -2.25 -16.06
CA TRP A 17 -17.04 -3.13 -15.09
C TRP A 17 -16.21 -4.21 -15.79
N ARG A 18 -14.89 -4.18 -15.59
CA ARG A 18 -14.03 -5.31 -15.98
C ARG A 18 -14.30 -6.50 -15.05
N ARG A 19 -14.31 -7.71 -15.62
CA ARG A 19 -14.20 -8.95 -14.85
C ARG A 19 -13.01 -8.82 -13.90
N LEU A 20 -13.19 -9.29 -12.69
CA LEU A 20 -12.12 -9.49 -11.74
C LEU A 20 -10.92 -10.15 -12.47
N PRO A 21 -9.70 -9.58 -12.40
CA PRO A 21 -8.57 -10.07 -13.17
C PRO A 21 -8.30 -11.55 -12.85
N PRO A 22 -7.67 -12.32 -13.75
CA PRO A 22 -7.34 -13.71 -13.46
C PRO A 22 -6.55 -13.80 -12.14
N PRO A 23 -6.75 -14.87 -11.36
CA PRO A 23 -6.03 -15.04 -10.10
C PRO A 23 -4.53 -15.08 -10.39
N TRP A 24 -3.78 -14.30 -9.62
CA TRP A 24 -2.32 -14.31 -9.66
C TRP A 24 -1.80 -15.69 -9.22
N ARG A 25 -0.65 -16.13 -9.77
CA ARG A 25 -0.08 -17.44 -9.46
C ARG A 25 0.87 -17.34 -8.28
N ALA A 26 0.59 -18.12 -7.22
CA ALA A 26 1.33 -18.13 -5.96
C ALA A 26 2.85 -18.36 -6.08
N GLY A 27 3.30 -19.00 -7.17
CA GLY A 27 4.72 -19.31 -7.40
C GLY A 27 5.66 -18.10 -7.61
N GLN A 28 5.16 -16.87 -7.48
CA GLN A 28 5.93 -15.63 -7.63
C GLN A 28 6.37 -15.01 -6.29
N VAL A 29 6.05 -15.62 -5.15
CA VAL A 29 6.41 -15.06 -3.83
C VAL A 29 7.80 -15.51 -3.40
N VAL A 30 8.59 -14.54 -2.93
CA VAL A 30 9.90 -14.78 -2.34
C VAL A 30 9.72 -15.55 -1.04
N ALA A 31 10.37 -16.71 -0.94
CA ALA A 31 10.37 -17.48 0.31
C ALA A 31 10.84 -16.61 1.47
N ALA A 32 10.11 -16.65 2.59
CA ALA A 32 10.47 -15.92 3.79
C ALA A 32 11.90 -16.27 4.24
N ASP A 33 12.61 -15.26 4.72
CA ASP A 33 13.89 -15.45 5.39
C ASP A 33 13.67 -16.20 6.72
N PRO A 34 14.59 -17.09 7.14
CA PRO A 34 14.48 -17.78 8.42
C PRO A 34 14.25 -16.82 9.59
N PRO A 35 13.46 -17.22 10.62
CA PRO A 35 13.29 -16.41 11.81
C PRO A 35 14.65 -16.03 12.43
N GLY A 36 14.83 -14.74 12.71
CA GLY A 36 16.07 -14.20 13.30
C GLY A 36 17.21 -13.95 12.32
N SER A 37 17.13 -14.38 11.06
CA SER A 37 18.14 -14.08 10.05
C SER A 37 17.96 -12.66 9.47
N PRO A 38 19.02 -12.06 8.90
CA PRO A 38 18.84 -10.88 8.05
C PRO A 38 17.86 -11.22 6.91
N PRO A 39 17.04 -10.24 6.46
CA PRO A 39 16.05 -10.44 5.41
C PRO A 39 16.71 -10.40 4.01
N TRP A 40 17.71 -11.26 3.81
CA TRP A 40 18.58 -11.26 2.65
C TRP A 40 17.82 -11.61 1.37
N ARG A 41 16.96 -12.65 1.39
CA ARG A 41 16.19 -13.08 0.21
C ARG A 41 15.23 -11.98 -0.22
N ARG A 42 14.56 -11.36 0.75
CA ARG A 42 13.67 -10.23 0.50
C ARG A 42 14.44 -9.03 -0.07
N ALA A 43 15.62 -8.71 0.44
CA ALA A 43 16.47 -7.64 -0.11
C ALA A 43 16.95 -7.94 -1.54
N LEU A 44 17.40 -9.16 -1.82
CA LEU A 44 17.78 -9.59 -3.16
C LEU A 44 16.61 -9.45 -4.13
N ALA A 45 15.43 -9.94 -3.77
CA ALA A 45 14.27 -9.88 -4.64
C ALA A 45 13.72 -8.45 -4.84
N ALA A 46 13.85 -7.58 -3.84
CA ALA A 46 13.43 -6.18 -3.94
C ALA A 46 14.35 -5.33 -4.83
N THR A 47 15.66 -5.61 -4.78
CA THR A 47 16.70 -4.78 -5.41
C THR A 47 17.25 -5.39 -6.70
N GLY A 48 17.11 -6.71 -6.89
CA GLY A 48 17.82 -7.46 -7.93
C GLY A 48 19.33 -7.52 -7.72
N SER A 49 19.85 -7.21 -6.53
CA SER A 49 21.28 -7.06 -6.26
C SER A 49 21.74 -7.88 -5.06
N ALA A 50 22.65 -8.83 -5.31
CA ALA A 50 23.34 -9.57 -4.26
C ALA A 50 24.19 -8.64 -3.38
N GLU A 51 24.85 -7.64 -3.98
CA GLU A 51 25.64 -6.64 -3.23
C GLU A 51 24.79 -5.91 -2.17
N ALA A 52 23.58 -5.46 -2.53
CA ALA A 52 22.69 -4.80 -1.58
C ALA A 52 22.20 -5.75 -0.47
N ALA A 53 21.91 -7.02 -0.83
CA ALA A 53 21.49 -8.03 0.13
C ALA A 53 22.62 -8.42 1.09
N ASP A 54 23.83 -8.61 0.59
CA ASP A 54 25.04 -8.90 1.38
C ASP A 54 25.40 -7.72 2.29
N ALA A 55 25.30 -6.49 1.78
CA ALA A 55 25.51 -5.28 2.59
C ALA A 55 24.51 -5.18 3.74
N LEU A 56 23.24 -5.56 3.52
CA LEU A 56 22.25 -5.60 4.59
C LEU A 56 22.57 -6.69 5.61
N ALA A 57 22.92 -7.90 5.14
CA ALA A 57 23.28 -9.01 6.02
C ALA A 57 24.53 -8.69 6.87
N ALA A 58 25.53 -8.06 6.29
CA ALA A 58 26.73 -7.62 6.99
C ALA A 58 26.44 -6.51 8.03
N ALA A 59 25.51 -5.61 7.73
CA ALA A 59 25.10 -4.57 8.68
C ALA A 59 24.23 -5.10 9.83
N TRP A 60 23.51 -6.20 9.61
CA TRP A 60 22.47 -6.73 10.50
C TRP A 60 22.89 -6.95 11.95
N PRO A 61 24.07 -7.54 12.26
CA PRO A 61 24.51 -7.76 13.64
C PRO A 61 24.72 -6.45 14.42
N GLY A 62 25.03 -5.34 13.72
CA GLY A 62 25.25 -4.03 14.32
C GLY A 62 24.02 -3.12 14.36
N LEU A 63 22.87 -3.57 13.88
CA LEU A 63 21.62 -2.82 14.02
C LEU A 63 21.05 -3.00 15.42
N ASP A 64 20.50 -1.93 15.99
CA ASP A 64 19.69 -2.01 17.20
C ASP A 64 18.35 -2.72 16.94
N ASP A 65 17.67 -3.09 18.02
CA ASP A 65 16.43 -3.87 17.93
C ASP A 65 15.29 -3.09 17.28
N ASP A 66 15.25 -1.76 17.43
CA ASP A 66 14.25 -0.90 16.81
C ASP A 66 14.42 -0.85 15.28
N ALA A 67 15.66 -0.71 14.79
CA ALA A 67 15.97 -0.74 13.37
C ALA A 67 15.68 -2.12 12.77
N ARG A 68 16.04 -3.21 13.46
CA ARG A 68 15.69 -4.58 13.01
C ARG A 68 14.19 -4.76 12.95
N ALA A 69 13.46 -4.37 14.00
CA ALA A 69 12.00 -4.45 14.03
C ALA A 69 11.37 -3.60 12.92
N ALA A 70 11.90 -2.40 12.67
CA ALA A 70 11.45 -1.52 11.60
C ALA A 70 11.65 -2.11 10.20
N VAL A 71 12.72 -2.86 9.98
CA VAL A 71 12.97 -3.57 8.72
C VAL A 71 12.08 -4.81 8.58
N LEU A 72 11.82 -5.54 9.67
CA LEU A 72 11.01 -6.75 9.64
C LEU A 72 9.52 -6.46 9.49
N ASP A 73 8.98 -5.47 10.22
CA ASP A 73 7.59 -5.03 10.17
C ASP A 73 7.46 -3.50 10.00
N PRO A 74 7.73 -2.97 8.78
CA PRO A 74 7.64 -1.53 8.51
C PRO A 74 6.25 -0.97 8.80
N ALA A 75 5.17 -1.70 8.50
CA ALA A 75 3.80 -1.22 8.65
C ALA A 75 3.48 -0.86 10.11
N ARG A 76 3.93 -1.65 11.07
CA ARG A 76 3.72 -1.34 12.50
C ARG A 76 4.76 -0.39 13.06
N ARG A 77 6.02 -0.59 12.73
CA ARG A 77 7.14 0.09 13.39
C ARG A 77 7.44 1.46 12.78
N LEU A 78 7.31 1.58 11.46
CA LEU A 78 7.45 2.85 10.76
C LEU A 78 6.11 3.55 10.51
N GLY A 79 5.00 2.87 10.73
CA GLY A 79 3.65 3.40 10.56
C GLY A 79 3.43 4.80 11.14
N PRO A 80 3.78 5.06 12.43
CA PRO A 80 3.57 6.37 13.04
C PRO A 80 4.37 7.50 12.37
N HIS A 81 5.53 7.16 11.80
CA HIS A 81 6.38 8.11 11.07
C HIS A 81 5.92 8.30 9.62
N GLY A 82 5.32 7.26 9.02
CA GLY A 82 4.78 7.26 7.67
C GLY A 82 3.38 7.85 7.54
N ARG A 83 2.89 8.62 8.52
CA ARG A 83 1.58 9.27 8.44
C ARG A 83 1.48 10.15 7.20
N GLN A 84 0.33 10.10 6.53
CA GLN A 84 0.06 11.01 5.43
C GLN A 84 0.15 12.46 5.92
N VAL A 85 0.66 13.34 5.06
CA VAL A 85 0.88 14.76 5.42
C VAL A 85 -0.40 15.58 5.22
N THR A 86 -1.20 15.23 4.21
CA THR A 86 -2.47 15.88 3.88
C THR A 86 -3.56 14.86 3.54
N GLN A 87 -4.80 15.31 3.49
CA GLN A 87 -5.98 14.52 3.09
C GLN A 87 -5.91 13.93 1.66
N ARG A 88 -4.94 14.36 0.83
CA ARG A 88 -4.75 13.88 -0.55
C ARG A 88 -3.51 12.99 -0.71
N THR A 89 -2.79 12.72 0.37
CA THR A 89 -1.53 11.96 0.35
C THR A 89 -1.65 10.53 0.86
N CYS A 90 -2.88 10.03 1.09
CA CYS A 90 -3.13 8.63 1.46
C CYS A 90 -2.54 7.65 0.44
N GLY A 91 -2.76 7.86 -0.86
CA GLY A 91 -2.23 7.01 -1.93
C GLY A 91 -0.69 6.94 -1.94
N PRO A 92 0.03 8.08 -2.00
CA PRO A 92 1.48 8.10 -1.90
C PRO A 92 2.02 7.49 -0.60
N ALA A 93 1.36 7.74 0.53
CA ALA A 93 1.76 7.13 1.81
C ALA A 93 1.63 5.60 1.78
N VAL A 94 0.53 5.08 1.22
CA VAL A 94 0.33 3.63 1.00
C VAL A 94 1.36 3.05 0.05
N LEU A 95 1.68 3.73 -1.05
CA LEU A 95 2.69 3.27 -2.00
C LEU A 95 4.09 3.25 -1.38
N THR A 96 4.45 4.27 -0.59
CA THR A 96 5.71 4.30 0.14
C THR A 96 5.79 3.20 1.19
N MET A 97 4.72 2.97 1.96
CA MET A 97 4.69 1.90 2.96
C MET A 97 4.74 0.52 2.29
N LEU A 98 4.00 0.30 1.20
CA LEU A 98 4.05 -0.93 0.41
C LEU A 98 5.48 -1.22 -0.07
N ALA A 99 6.16 -0.21 -0.62
CA ALA A 99 7.55 -0.34 -1.05
C ALA A 99 8.46 -0.69 0.13
N ALA A 100 8.30 -0.05 1.29
CA ALA A 100 9.10 -0.34 2.49
C ALA A 100 8.87 -1.77 3.01
N VAL A 101 7.63 -2.27 3.01
CA VAL A 101 7.32 -3.67 3.41
C VAL A 101 8.01 -4.68 2.48
N GLY A 102 8.09 -4.37 1.19
CA GLY A 102 8.74 -5.22 0.20
C GLY A 102 10.27 -5.07 0.15
N ASP A 103 10.83 -3.95 0.59
CA ASP A 103 12.23 -3.58 0.37
C ASP A 103 12.94 -3.26 1.71
N PRO A 104 13.66 -4.24 2.29
CA PRO A 104 14.37 -4.09 3.55
C PRO A 104 15.41 -2.97 3.55
N VAL A 105 16.04 -2.70 2.40
CA VAL A 105 17.05 -1.65 2.27
C VAL A 105 16.38 -0.29 2.33
N LEU A 106 15.24 -0.12 1.67
CA LEU A 106 14.42 1.08 1.80
C LEU A 106 13.88 1.26 3.22
N ALA A 107 13.38 0.20 3.85
CA ALA A 107 12.91 0.25 5.23
C ALA A 107 14.02 0.68 6.21
N LEU A 108 15.23 0.14 6.05
CA LEU A 108 16.40 0.52 6.86
C LEU A 108 16.73 2.01 6.67
N TRP A 109 16.73 2.49 5.43
CA TRP A 109 16.98 3.91 5.16
C TRP A 109 15.90 4.81 5.76
N LEU A 110 14.63 4.43 5.67
CA LEU A 110 13.52 5.18 6.29
C LEU A 110 13.67 5.21 7.83
N ALA A 111 14.05 4.09 8.44
CA ALA A 111 14.28 3.96 9.88
C ALA A 111 15.47 4.79 10.37
N THR A 112 16.62 4.66 9.71
CA THR A 112 17.92 5.09 10.27
C THR A 112 18.60 6.20 9.48
N GLY A 113 18.17 6.45 8.25
CA GLY A 113 18.88 7.32 7.30
C GLY A 113 20.12 6.68 6.68
N ARG A 114 20.50 5.47 7.11
CA ARG A 114 21.67 4.75 6.60
C ARG A 114 21.42 4.28 5.17
N LEU A 115 22.32 4.66 4.27
CA LEU A 115 22.39 4.09 2.93
C LEU A 115 23.40 2.95 2.94
N LEU A 116 22.97 1.79 2.42
CA LEU A 116 23.86 0.66 2.18
C LEU A 116 24.51 0.78 0.78
N PRO A 117 25.68 0.16 0.57
CA PRO A 117 26.23 -0.10 -0.76
C PRO A 117 25.22 -0.81 -1.70
N GLY A 118 25.47 -0.74 -3.01
CA GLY A 118 24.59 -1.27 -4.04
C GLY A 118 23.58 -0.27 -4.62
N PRO A 119 22.66 -0.74 -5.50
CA PRO A 119 21.68 0.11 -6.16
C PRO A 119 20.70 0.71 -5.16
N ARG A 120 20.38 2.00 -5.37
CA ARG A 120 19.35 2.68 -4.57
C ARG A 120 17.98 2.16 -4.94
N ALA A 121 17.09 2.08 -3.94
CA ALA A 121 15.67 1.87 -4.17
C ALA A 121 15.15 2.87 -5.22
N PRO A 122 14.22 2.48 -6.12
CA PRO A 122 13.74 3.36 -7.20
C PRO A 122 13.25 4.73 -6.72
N GLU A 123 12.65 4.80 -5.53
CA GLU A 123 12.20 6.02 -4.87
C GLU A 123 13.34 7.02 -4.60
N LEU A 124 14.58 6.53 -4.48
CA LEU A 124 15.80 7.29 -4.20
C LEU A 124 16.75 7.42 -5.39
N ALA A 125 16.53 6.65 -6.48
CA ALA A 125 17.48 6.51 -7.59
C ALA A 125 17.91 7.84 -8.26
N GLY A 126 17.05 8.86 -8.27
CA GLY A 126 17.34 10.17 -8.84
C GLY A 126 17.76 11.25 -7.83
N ALA A 127 17.92 10.91 -6.54
CA ALA A 127 18.21 11.91 -5.51
C ALA A 127 19.70 12.33 -5.53
N PRO A 128 20.00 13.64 -5.53
CA PRO A 128 21.37 14.12 -5.39
C PRO A 128 22.01 13.61 -4.10
N ALA A 129 23.30 13.26 -4.14
CA ALA A 129 23.99 12.72 -2.96
C ALA A 129 23.95 13.67 -1.75
N GLY A 130 24.04 14.99 -1.98
CA GLY A 130 23.90 16.01 -0.93
C GLY A 130 22.52 16.01 -0.27
N ALA A 131 21.45 15.81 -1.05
CA ALA A 131 20.08 15.74 -0.52
C ALA A 131 19.89 14.49 0.37
N LEU A 132 20.45 13.35 -0.05
CA LEU A 132 20.39 12.12 0.74
C LEU A 132 21.19 12.25 2.05
N ARG A 133 22.38 12.87 2.02
CA ARG A 133 23.16 13.15 3.24
C ARG A 133 22.40 14.08 4.19
N SER A 134 21.76 15.13 3.66
CA SER A 134 20.93 16.02 4.45
C SER A 134 19.75 15.28 5.11
N LEU A 135 19.12 14.35 4.40
CA LEU A 135 18.00 13.55 4.92
C LEU A 135 18.43 12.45 5.91
N ALA A 136 19.67 11.98 5.84
CA ALA A 136 20.17 10.92 6.72
C ALA A 136 20.07 11.32 8.20
N GLY A 137 20.46 12.56 8.53
CA GLY A 137 20.38 13.07 9.91
C GLY A 137 19.00 13.54 10.38
N ARG A 138 17.96 13.47 9.52
CA ARG A 138 16.59 13.91 9.87
C ARG A 138 15.81 12.77 10.55
N PRO A 139 14.72 13.06 11.27
CA PRO A 139 13.88 11.97 11.82
C PRO A 139 13.19 11.17 10.70
N PRO A 140 12.77 9.91 10.97
CA PRO A 140 12.07 9.06 10.00
C PRO A 140 10.89 9.76 9.31
N SER A 141 10.08 10.51 10.06
CA SER A 141 8.91 11.22 9.53
C SER A 141 9.26 12.24 8.45
N ALA A 142 10.41 12.90 8.55
CA ALA A 142 10.88 13.83 7.53
C ALA A 142 11.32 13.10 6.25
N ARG A 143 11.94 11.92 6.37
CA ARG A 143 12.27 11.07 5.22
C ARG A 143 11.01 10.58 4.52
N PHE A 144 10.03 10.10 5.29
CA PHE A 144 8.71 9.71 4.76
C PHE A 144 8.03 10.86 4.02
N ALA A 145 7.97 12.05 4.62
CA ALA A 145 7.35 13.21 3.99
C ALA A 145 7.95 13.56 2.62
N VAL A 146 9.29 13.51 2.49
CA VAL A 146 9.96 13.71 1.20
C VAL A 146 9.63 12.58 0.22
N LEU A 147 9.64 11.33 0.68
CA LEU A 147 9.37 10.19 -0.18
C LEU A 147 7.92 10.15 -0.68
N HIS A 148 6.96 10.53 0.17
CA HIS A 148 5.55 10.70 -0.21
C HIS A 148 5.42 11.68 -1.38
N GLU A 149 6.14 12.80 -1.34
CA GLU A 149 6.09 13.81 -2.40
C GLU A 149 6.71 13.30 -3.71
N VAL A 150 7.84 12.57 -3.64
CA VAL A 150 8.45 11.95 -4.82
C VAL A 150 7.51 10.92 -5.44
N VAL A 151 6.92 10.05 -4.61
CA VAL A 151 5.98 9.02 -5.05
C VAL A 151 4.71 9.65 -5.60
N HIS A 152 4.19 10.72 -4.97
CA HIS A 152 3.02 11.46 -5.44
C HIS A 152 3.23 12.03 -6.84
N ARG A 153 4.35 12.72 -7.07
CA ARG A 153 4.69 13.27 -8.40
C ARG A 153 4.80 12.18 -9.47
N ARG A 154 5.36 11.03 -9.14
CA ARG A 154 5.47 9.90 -10.08
C ARG A 154 4.11 9.26 -10.37
N ALA A 155 3.33 8.98 -9.34
CA ALA A 155 2.02 8.36 -9.48
C ALA A 155 1.03 9.26 -10.25
N THR A 156 1.04 10.57 -9.98
CA THR A 156 0.19 11.53 -10.69
C THR A 156 0.58 11.70 -12.15
N ARG A 157 1.88 11.72 -12.50
CA ARG A 157 2.32 11.70 -13.91
C ARG A 157 1.82 10.47 -14.66
N ARG A 158 1.83 9.29 -14.03
CA ARG A 158 1.29 8.05 -14.60
C ARG A 158 -0.24 8.04 -14.67
N ALA A 159 -0.92 8.72 -13.76
CA ALA A 159 -2.38 8.83 -13.77
C ALA A 159 -2.92 9.50 -15.05
N VAL A 160 -2.21 10.50 -15.57
CA VAL A 160 -2.55 11.23 -16.81
C VAL A 160 -2.46 10.32 -18.05
N ALA A 161 -1.70 9.23 -17.99
CA ALA A 161 -1.61 8.25 -19.06
C ALA A 161 -2.78 7.23 -19.07
N GLY A 162 -3.74 7.33 -18.14
CA GLY A 162 -4.93 6.48 -18.09
C GLY A 162 -6.11 7.06 -18.89
N ALA A 163 -7.01 6.21 -19.38
CA ALA A 163 -8.12 6.59 -20.26
C ALA A 163 -9.31 7.31 -19.57
N VAL A 164 -9.33 7.40 -18.23
CA VAL A 164 -10.46 7.97 -17.47
C VAL A 164 -10.00 9.21 -16.69
N PRO A 165 -10.63 10.38 -16.88
CA PRO A 165 -10.31 11.58 -16.10
C PRO A 165 -10.58 11.36 -14.61
N TRP A 166 -9.57 11.55 -13.75
CA TRP A 166 -9.72 11.51 -12.29
C TRP A 166 -9.60 12.91 -11.68
N PRO A 167 -10.59 13.38 -10.89
CA PRO A 167 -10.53 14.70 -10.28
C PRO A 167 -9.35 14.81 -9.31
N ARG A 168 -8.47 15.81 -9.51
CA ARG A 168 -7.26 16.03 -8.68
C ARG A 168 -7.57 16.16 -7.19
N GLN A 169 -8.74 16.68 -6.86
CA GLN A 169 -9.26 16.83 -5.51
C GLN A 169 -9.47 15.50 -4.76
N TYR A 170 -9.54 14.37 -5.47
CA TYR A 170 -9.74 13.03 -4.90
C TYR A 170 -8.42 12.24 -4.79
N GLY A 171 -7.27 12.90 -4.96
CA GLY A 171 -5.97 12.28 -4.79
C GLY A 171 -5.55 11.41 -5.98
N THR A 172 -5.03 10.21 -5.69
CA THR A 172 -4.43 9.31 -6.70
C THR A 172 -5.44 8.24 -7.12
N PRO A 173 -5.75 8.05 -8.42
CA PRO A 173 -6.73 7.05 -8.83
C PRO A 173 -6.25 5.60 -8.65
N PRO A 174 -7.16 4.61 -8.58
CA PRO A 174 -6.80 3.20 -8.40
C PRO A 174 -5.84 2.65 -9.45
N TRP A 175 -6.01 2.99 -10.73
CA TRP A 175 -5.10 2.53 -11.80
C TRP A 175 -3.70 3.12 -11.67
N ALA A 176 -3.56 4.35 -11.18
CA ALA A 176 -2.26 4.95 -10.96
C ALA A 176 -1.56 4.35 -9.74
N VAL A 177 -2.31 3.97 -8.70
CA VAL A 177 -1.78 3.18 -7.58
C VAL A 177 -1.33 1.81 -8.08
N ALA A 178 -2.16 1.09 -8.84
CA ALA A 178 -1.78 -0.21 -9.41
C ALA A 178 -0.50 -0.12 -10.28
N ALA A 179 -0.42 0.88 -11.18
CA ALA A 179 0.74 1.08 -12.04
C ALA A 179 1.99 1.58 -11.30
N SER A 180 1.85 2.09 -10.07
CA SER A 180 2.98 2.60 -9.27
C SER A 180 3.34 1.71 -8.09
N ALA A 181 2.52 0.71 -7.77
CA ALA A 181 2.75 -0.23 -6.70
C ALA A 181 4.00 -1.06 -7.00
N ARG A 182 4.89 -1.17 -6.00
CA ARG A 182 6.14 -1.91 -6.08
C ARG A 182 6.23 -2.84 -4.89
N PHE A 183 6.22 -4.14 -5.16
CA PHE A 183 6.41 -5.17 -4.13
C PHE A 183 7.00 -6.42 -4.79
N LEU A 184 8.29 -6.71 -4.56
CA LEU A 184 8.92 -8.00 -4.90
C LEU A 184 8.58 -8.57 -6.29
N GLY A 185 8.58 -7.74 -7.34
CA GLY A 185 8.26 -8.17 -8.71
C GLY A 185 6.78 -8.42 -9.01
N VAL A 186 5.89 -8.25 -8.02
CA VAL A 186 4.44 -8.35 -8.20
C VAL A 186 3.96 -7.23 -9.12
N ARG A 187 3.24 -7.62 -10.18
CA ARG A 187 2.47 -6.69 -11.00
C ARG A 187 1.09 -6.53 -10.38
N TYR A 188 0.73 -5.28 -10.09
CA TYR A 188 -0.59 -4.99 -9.57
C TYR A 188 -1.55 -4.59 -10.69
N THR A 189 -2.79 -5.03 -10.50
CA THR A 189 -3.97 -4.64 -11.25
C THR A 189 -5.02 -4.13 -10.25
N HIS A 190 -6.22 -3.82 -10.72
CA HIS A 190 -7.25 -3.27 -9.84
C HIS A 190 -8.64 -3.75 -10.21
N ALA A 191 -9.52 -3.81 -9.22
CA ALA A 191 -10.92 -4.18 -9.38
C ALA A 191 -11.81 -3.27 -8.55
N VAL A 192 -12.91 -2.81 -9.16
CA VAL A 192 -13.99 -2.12 -8.45
C VAL A 192 -14.60 -3.10 -7.45
N VAL A 193 -14.91 -2.62 -6.26
CA VAL A 193 -15.65 -3.37 -5.24
C VAL A 193 -17.03 -2.74 -5.09
N ASP A 194 -18.04 -3.59 -4.98
CA ASP A 194 -19.39 -3.21 -4.57
C ASP A 194 -19.81 -4.15 -3.44
N ASP A 195 -19.89 -3.61 -2.23
CA ASP A 195 -20.24 -4.39 -1.03
C ASP A 195 -21.75 -4.68 -0.91
N THR A 196 -22.59 -4.09 -1.77
CA THR A 196 -24.01 -4.41 -1.88
C THR A 196 -24.27 -5.75 -2.59
N VAL A 197 -23.24 -6.36 -3.17
CA VAL A 197 -23.27 -7.69 -3.79
C VAL A 197 -22.37 -8.64 -2.98
N PRO A 198 -22.90 -9.32 -1.94
CA PRO A 198 -22.09 -10.10 -1.01
C PRO A 198 -21.17 -11.13 -1.69
N ALA A 199 -21.69 -11.87 -2.68
CA ALA A 199 -20.88 -12.86 -3.41
C ALA A 199 -19.65 -12.25 -4.11
N ARG A 200 -19.74 -11.00 -4.57
CA ARG A 200 -18.63 -10.29 -5.22
C ARG A 200 -17.64 -9.73 -4.22
N LEU A 201 -18.15 -9.17 -3.13
CA LEU A 201 -17.30 -8.77 -2.01
C LEU A 201 -16.48 -9.97 -1.52
N ASP A 202 -17.10 -11.14 -1.41
CA ASP A 202 -16.46 -12.37 -0.94
C ASP A 202 -15.36 -12.84 -1.89
N GLU A 203 -15.62 -12.78 -3.20
CA GLU A 203 -14.63 -13.11 -4.21
C GLU A 203 -13.41 -12.17 -4.14
N VAL A 204 -13.64 -10.87 -3.92
CA VAL A 204 -12.56 -9.89 -3.73
C VAL A 204 -11.80 -10.19 -2.44
N LEU A 205 -12.50 -10.33 -1.30
CA LEU A 205 -11.88 -10.55 0.00
C LEU A 205 -11.12 -11.88 0.06
N ALA A 206 -11.57 -12.91 -0.64
CA ALA A 206 -10.83 -14.16 -0.79
C ALA A 206 -9.50 -13.95 -1.51
N ARG A 207 -9.45 -13.10 -2.55
CA ARG A 207 -8.22 -12.76 -3.27
C ARG A 207 -7.29 -11.88 -2.46
N VAL A 208 -7.84 -10.92 -1.70
CA VAL A 208 -7.09 -10.14 -0.72
C VAL A 208 -6.48 -11.08 0.31
N GLY A 209 -7.27 -11.99 0.88
CA GLY A 209 -6.82 -13.01 1.83
C GLY A 209 -5.67 -13.85 1.27
N ALA A 210 -5.84 -14.41 0.06
CA ALA A 210 -4.80 -15.21 -0.59
C ALA A 210 -3.50 -14.42 -0.86
N ALA A 211 -3.60 -13.14 -1.24
CA ALA A 211 -2.43 -12.28 -1.39
C ALA A 211 -1.70 -12.08 -0.04
N LEU A 212 -2.47 -11.81 1.03
CA LEU A 212 -1.93 -11.60 2.37
C LEU A 212 -1.34 -12.87 2.99
N ASP A 213 -1.96 -14.04 2.74
CA ASP A 213 -1.45 -15.35 3.15
C ASP A 213 -0.11 -15.65 2.46
N ALA A 214 0.10 -15.10 1.27
CA ALA A 214 1.37 -15.13 0.56
C ALA A 214 2.28 -13.93 0.90
N GLY A 215 1.98 -13.16 1.94
CA GLY A 215 2.79 -12.02 2.40
C GLY A 215 2.78 -10.80 1.48
N ILE A 216 1.84 -10.70 0.54
CA ILE A 216 1.71 -9.57 -0.38
C ILE A 216 0.67 -8.57 0.16
N PRO A 217 1.07 -7.36 0.57
CA PRO A 217 0.13 -6.33 1.00
C PRO A 217 -0.72 -5.81 -0.16
N VAL A 218 -1.95 -5.40 0.15
CA VAL A 218 -2.96 -5.03 -0.85
C VAL A 218 -3.50 -3.63 -0.55
N PRO A 219 -3.28 -2.63 -1.44
CA PRO A 219 -3.94 -1.34 -1.33
C PRO A 219 -5.46 -1.47 -1.54
N LEU A 220 -6.23 -0.87 -0.63
CA LEU A 220 -7.68 -0.87 -0.66
C LEU A 220 -8.19 0.57 -0.66
N PHE A 221 -9.11 0.88 -1.55
CA PHE A 221 -9.76 2.18 -1.63
C PHE A 221 -11.07 2.15 -0.88
N THR A 222 -11.30 3.18 -0.07
CA THR A 222 -12.48 3.32 0.77
C THR A 222 -13.20 4.63 0.47
N GLY A 223 -14.51 4.63 0.66
CA GLY A 223 -15.39 5.75 0.31
C GLY A 223 -16.74 5.68 1.00
N GLY A 224 -17.60 6.65 0.66
CA GLY A 224 -18.98 6.71 1.11
C GLY A 224 -19.95 6.20 0.04
N ASP A 225 -21.20 6.59 0.18
CA ASP A 225 -22.29 6.32 -0.75
C ASP A 225 -22.98 7.64 -1.17
N SER A 226 -24.00 7.54 -2.03
CA SER A 226 -24.78 8.71 -2.46
C SER A 226 -25.68 9.30 -1.36
N GLY A 227 -25.81 8.65 -0.20
CA GLY A 227 -26.59 9.16 0.93
C GLY A 227 -26.02 10.45 1.51
N ARG A 228 -24.74 10.74 1.25
CA ARG A 228 -24.07 12.02 1.56
C ARG A 228 -23.71 12.83 0.32
N GLY A 229 -24.34 12.53 -0.82
CA GLY A 229 -24.12 13.14 -2.12
C GLY A 229 -23.17 12.36 -3.02
N TRP A 230 -23.33 12.51 -4.34
CA TRP A 230 -22.59 11.73 -5.35
C TRP A 230 -21.06 11.87 -5.29
N GLN A 231 -20.56 12.99 -4.78
CA GLN A 231 -19.12 13.21 -4.58
C GLN A 231 -18.52 12.32 -3.48
N ALA A 232 -19.34 11.85 -2.54
CA ALA A 232 -18.94 10.95 -1.46
C ALA A 232 -18.92 9.47 -1.91
N ALA A 233 -19.67 9.12 -2.96
CA ALA A 233 -19.71 7.78 -3.56
C ALA A 233 -18.42 7.41 -4.32
N VAL A 234 -17.60 8.41 -4.68
CA VAL A 234 -16.29 8.21 -5.31
C VAL A 234 -15.26 7.83 -4.23
N PRO A 235 -14.36 6.84 -4.45
CA PRO A 235 -13.34 6.51 -3.47
C PRO A 235 -12.50 7.71 -3.05
N ARG A 236 -12.33 7.92 -1.75
CA ARG A 236 -11.72 9.14 -1.17
C ARG A 236 -10.44 8.87 -0.40
N HIS A 237 -10.20 7.62 -0.03
CA HIS A 237 -9.12 7.26 0.85
C HIS A 237 -8.52 5.93 0.46
N VAL A 238 -7.23 5.75 0.71
CA VAL A 238 -6.49 4.53 0.40
C VAL A 238 -5.84 4.04 1.67
N VAL A 239 -6.01 2.76 1.96
CA VAL A 239 -5.40 2.06 3.11
C VAL A 239 -4.64 0.84 2.59
N LEU A 240 -3.78 0.25 3.42
CA LEU A 240 -2.99 -0.91 3.04
C LEU A 240 -3.35 -2.11 3.91
N ALA A 241 -3.98 -3.14 3.33
CA ALA A 241 -4.10 -4.42 4.02
C ALA A 241 -2.71 -5.07 4.10
N VAL A 242 -2.27 -5.41 5.31
CA VAL A 242 -0.91 -5.90 5.61
C VAL A 242 -0.90 -7.28 6.26
N GLY A 243 -2.06 -7.83 6.61
CA GLY A 243 -2.19 -9.20 7.10
C GLY A 243 -3.62 -9.57 7.41
N ARG A 244 -3.83 -10.82 7.82
CA ARG A 244 -5.14 -11.33 8.27
C ARG A 244 -5.31 -11.16 9.78
N SER A 245 -6.56 -11.09 10.24
CA SER A 245 -6.93 -11.09 11.65
C SER A 245 -8.23 -11.86 11.84
N GLY A 246 -8.14 -13.16 12.15
CA GLY A 246 -9.34 -14.02 12.22
C GLY A 246 -10.06 -14.08 10.87
N ASP A 247 -11.34 -13.75 10.88
CA ASP A 247 -12.19 -13.63 9.67
C ASP A 247 -12.00 -12.29 8.92
N GLY A 248 -11.18 -11.39 9.47
CA GLY A 248 -10.98 -10.04 9.01
C GLY A 248 -9.54 -9.73 8.56
N LEU A 249 -9.23 -8.44 8.50
CA LEU A 249 -7.97 -7.91 7.99
C LEU A 249 -7.25 -7.06 9.06
N GLN A 250 -5.94 -6.95 8.89
CA GLN A 250 -5.10 -5.94 9.53
C GLN A 250 -4.74 -4.91 8.48
N VAL A 251 -5.09 -3.66 8.73
CA VAL A 251 -5.02 -2.58 7.76
C VAL A 251 -4.18 -1.45 8.33
N TRP A 252 -3.08 -1.11 7.68
CA TRP A 252 -2.37 0.13 7.96
C TRP A 252 -3.15 1.31 7.39
N GLU A 253 -3.60 2.19 8.29
CA GLU A 253 -4.37 3.39 7.96
C GLU A 253 -3.45 4.63 8.02
N PRO A 254 -3.20 5.31 6.88
CA PRO A 254 -2.15 6.31 6.77
C PRO A 254 -2.44 7.63 7.51
N SER A 255 -3.69 7.98 7.79
CA SER A 255 -4.05 9.17 8.58
C SER A 255 -3.67 9.01 10.05
N ARG A 256 -3.81 7.80 10.58
CA ARG A 256 -3.40 7.40 11.93
C ARG A 256 -1.94 6.97 12.00
N GLY A 257 -1.40 6.43 10.91
CA GLY A 257 -0.07 5.80 10.91
C GLY A 257 -0.06 4.52 11.73
N ALA A 258 -1.18 3.80 11.78
CA ALA A 258 -1.35 2.65 12.66
C ALA A 258 -2.00 1.48 11.92
N VAL A 259 -1.66 0.27 12.33
CA VAL A 259 -2.34 -0.95 11.89
C VAL A 259 -3.59 -1.14 12.73
N VAL A 260 -4.75 -1.13 12.08
CA VAL A 260 -6.08 -1.27 12.67
C VAL A 260 -6.68 -2.59 12.21
N ARG A 261 -7.28 -3.34 13.12
CA ARG A 261 -8.01 -4.57 12.79
C ARG A 261 -9.43 -4.23 12.33
N ILE A 262 -9.94 -4.97 11.35
CA ILE A 262 -11.32 -4.87 10.88
C ILE A 262 -11.88 -6.27 10.67
N GLY A 263 -13.00 -6.58 11.31
CA GLY A 263 -13.70 -7.87 11.18
C GLY A 263 -14.58 -7.95 9.94
N ARG A 264 -15.06 -9.16 9.63
CA ARG A 264 -15.86 -9.40 8.41
C ARG A 264 -17.12 -8.55 8.31
N ALA A 265 -17.84 -8.36 9.42
CA ALA A 265 -19.07 -7.57 9.45
C ALA A 265 -18.82 -6.11 9.03
N ALA A 266 -17.73 -5.49 9.47
CA ALA A 266 -17.38 -4.12 9.09
C ALA A 266 -16.85 -4.03 7.65
N LEU A 267 -16.22 -5.10 7.12
CA LEU A 267 -15.82 -5.17 5.71
C LEU A 267 -17.02 -5.23 4.75
N ALA A 268 -18.18 -5.71 5.21
CA ALA A 268 -19.44 -5.67 4.47
C ALA A 268 -20.04 -4.25 4.36
N GLY A 269 -19.43 -3.27 5.04
CA GLY A 269 -19.76 -1.87 4.94
C GLY A 269 -20.99 -1.44 5.73
N GLY A 270 -21.50 -0.25 5.41
CA GLY A 270 -22.71 0.32 6.01
C GLY A 270 -22.50 1.17 7.26
N ALA A 271 -21.30 1.16 7.85
CA ALA A 271 -20.94 2.01 8.97
C ALA A 271 -19.48 2.53 8.87
N PRO A 272 -19.22 3.80 9.25
CA PRO A 272 -17.86 4.34 9.33
C PRO A 272 -16.94 3.48 10.19
N HIS A 273 -15.75 3.17 9.69
CA HIS A 273 -14.77 2.37 10.43
C HIS A 273 -13.38 2.99 10.43
N ALA A 274 -12.66 2.87 11.55
CA ALA A 274 -11.32 3.47 11.70
C ALA A 274 -10.29 2.89 10.71
N ALA A 275 -10.36 1.59 10.41
CA ALA A 275 -9.51 0.94 9.40
C ALA A 275 -9.77 1.42 7.96
N PHE A 276 -10.89 2.11 7.73
CA PHE A 276 -11.23 2.74 6.45
C PHE A 276 -10.99 4.26 6.49
N GLY A 277 -10.26 4.80 7.46
CA GLY A 277 -10.09 6.24 7.60
C GLY A 277 -11.39 6.98 7.92
N GLY A 278 -12.36 6.29 8.55
CA GLY A 278 -13.69 6.83 8.88
C GLY A 278 -14.72 6.73 7.75
N TRP A 279 -14.40 6.04 6.65
CA TRP A 279 -15.34 5.73 5.58
C TRP A 279 -16.12 4.45 5.86
N SER A 280 -17.24 4.27 5.15
CA SER A 280 -18.19 3.18 5.41
C SER A 280 -18.06 2.00 4.45
N HIS A 281 -17.41 2.18 3.29
CA HIS A 281 -17.45 1.21 2.21
C HIS A 281 -16.09 0.94 1.60
N LEU A 282 -15.87 -0.32 1.22
CA LEU A 282 -14.77 -0.72 0.36
C LEU A 282 -15.19 -0.52 -1.10
N ALA A 283 -14.48 0.34 -1.82
CA ALA A 283 -14.88 0.77 -3.16
C ALA A 283 -13.97 0.24 -4.28
N TRP A 284 -12.73 -0.14 -3.94
CA TRP A 284 -11.77 -0.69 -4.91
C TRP A 284 -10.68 -1.50 -4.21
N ALA A 285 -10.14 -2.50 -4.91
CA ALA A 285 -8.98 -3.26 -4.48
C ALA A 285 -7.88 -3.20 -5.57
N VAL A 286 -6.63 -3.03 -5.14
CA VAL A 286 -5.44 -3.08 -6.01
C VAL A 286 -4.74 -4.42 -5.75
N LEU A 287 -5.05 -5.40 -6.59
CA LEU A 287 -4.69 -6.80 -6.38
C LEU A 287 -3.45 -7.20 -7.18
N PRO A 288 -2.68 -8.20 -6.75
CA PRO A 288 -1.73 -8.88 -7.62
C PRO A 288 -2.43 -9.46 -8.85
N GLY A 289 -1.77 -9.46 -10.02
CA GLY A 289 -2.33 -9.98 -11.29
C GLY A 289 -1.30 -10.52 -12.27
#